data_AF-A0A258XIX2-F1
#
_entry.id   AF-A0A258XIX2-F1
#
_cell.length_a   1.000
_cell.length_b   1.000
_cell.length_c   1.000
_cell.angle_alpha   90.00
_cell.angle_beta   90.00
_cell.angle_gamma   90.00
#
_symmetry.space_group_name_H-M   'P 1'
#
loop_
_entity.id
_entity.type
_entity.pdbx_description
1 polymer ?
#
loop_
_entity_poly.entity_id
_entity_poly.type
_entity_poly.pdbx_seq_one_letter_code
_entity_poly.pdbx_strand_id
1 'polypeptide(L)' 'MDLTYTPEQNAFRAEVRSWLEAHVPKGKLEHYDATREGFEAHRAWEATLKSGDWGMVTWPKEYGGRGLDLIQWLI' A
#
# COMPACT_ATOMS: atom_id res chain seq x y z
N MET A 1 27.33 -8.20 -4.74
CA MET A 1 25.94 -7.91 -4.33
C MET A 1 25.07 -8.23 -5.53
N ASP A 2 24.14 -9.17 -5.39
CA ASP A 2 23.16 -9.48 -6.42
C ASP A 2 21.90 -8.65 -6.13
N LEU A 3 21.45 -7.90 -7.14
CA LEU A 3 20.29 -7.00 -7.06
C LEU A 3 19.14 -7.47 -7.95
N THR A 4 19.22 -8.68 -8.48
CA THR A 4 18.15 -9.26 -9.30
C THR A 4 17.02 -9.75 -8.40
N TYR A 5 15.78 -9.45 -8.78
CA TYR A 5 14.61 -9.96 -8.06
C TYR A 5 14.41 -11.44 -8.34
N THR A 6 14.07 -12.21 -7.31
CA THR A 6 13.62 -13.60 -7.47
C THR A 6 12.28 -13.67 -8.22
N PRO A 7 11.89 -14.83 -8.76
CA PRO A 7 10.55 -15.00 -9.35
C PRO A 7 9.42 -14.61 -8.40
N GLU A 8 9.55 -14.94 -7.11
CA GLU A 8 8.55 -14.62 -6.07
C GLU A 8 8.45 -13.11 -5.83
N GLN A 9 9.59 -12.41 -5.83
CA GLN A 9 9.64 -10.96 -5.70
C GLN A 9 9.05 -10.25 -6.93
N ASN A 10 9.27 -10.77 -8.12
CA ASN A 10 8.64 -10.26 -9.34
C ASN A 10 7.12 -10.48 -9.33
N ALA A 11 6.65 -11.64 -8.86
CA ALA A 11 5.22 -11.91 -8.71
C ALA A 11 4.57 -10.97 -7.69
N PHE A 12 5.21 -10.77 -6.54
CA PHE A 12 4.75 -9.82 -5.52
C PHE A 12 4.70 -8.38 -6.07
N ARG A 13 5.73 -7.97 -6.82
CA ARG A 13 5.75 -6.66 -7.46
C ARG A 13 4.59 -6.47 -8.45
N ALA A 14 4.25 -7.51 -9.21
CA ALA A 14 3.10 -7.47 -10.11
C ALA A 14 1.78 -7.33 -9.35
N GLU A 15 1.61 -8.09 -8.26
CA GLU A 15 0.44 -7.99 -7.38
C GLU A 15 0.26 -6.56 -6.84
N VAL A 16 1.32 -5.96 -6.28
CA VAL A 16 1.30 -4.60 -5.71
C VAL A 16 0.92 -3.58 -6.78
N ARG A 17 1.50 -3.68 -7.98
CA ARG A 17 1.20 -2.79 -9.11
C ARG A 17 -0.26 -2.87 -9.53
N SER A 18 -0.76 -4.08 -9.76
CA SER A 18 -2.16 -4.28 -10.15
C SER A 18 -3.12 -3.80 -9.08
N TRP A 19 -2.78 -3.97 -7.80
CA TRP A 19 -3.61 -3.44 -6.71
C TRP A 19 -3.62 -1.91 -6.71
N LEU A 20 -2.46 -1.25 -6.82
CA LEU A 20 -2.36 0.20 -6.86
C LEU A 20 -3.07 0.80 -8.08
N GLU A 21 -2.92 0.20 -9.27
CA GLU A 21 -3.61 0.65 -10.49
C GLU A 21 -5.14 0.60 -10.35
N ALA A 22 -5.67 -0.38 -9.62
CA ALA A 22 -7.10 -0.53 -9.41
C ALA A 22 -7.66 0.41 -8.32
N HIS A 23 -6.86 0.80 -7.32
CA HIS A 23 -7.37 1.46 -6.11
C HIS A 23 -6.88 2.90 -5.88
N VAL A 24 -5.71 3.27 -6.40
CA VAL A 24 -5.15 4.61 -6.17
C VAL A 24 -6.08 5.68 -6.76
N PRO A 25 -6.42 6.72 -6.00
CA PRO A 25 -7.18 7.85 -6.52
C PRO A 25 -6.48 8.46 -7.75
N LYS A 26 -7.21 8.57 -8.87
CA LYS A 26 -6.66 9.12 -10.12
C LYS A 26 -6.34 10.62 -10.03
N GLY A 27 -6.99 11.32 -9.12
CA GLY A 27 -6.75 12.74 -8.83
C GLY A 27 -5.92 12.90 -7.57
N LYS A 28 -5.10 13.96 -7.53
CA LYS A 28 -4.40 14.35 -6.30
C LYS A 28 -5.44 14.67 -5.22
N LEU A 29 -5.32 14.03 -4.06
CA LEU A 29 -6.11 14.39 -2.90
C LEU A 29 -5.68 15.77 -2.41
N GLU A 30 -6.65 16.61 -2.04
CA GLU A 30 -6.37 17.85 -1.32
C GLU A 30 -5.67 17.53 0.01
N HIS A 31 -4.75 18.38 0.45
CA HIS A 31 -4.03 18.16 1.72
C HIS A 31 -5.00 17.93 2.89
N TYR A 32 -4.73 16.94 3.74
CA TYR A 32 -5.67 16.48 4.77
C TYR A 32 -6.08 17.59 5.77
N ASP A 33 -5.20 18.55 6.04
CA ASP A 33 -5.47 19.70 6.93
C ASP A 33 -6.06 20.95 6.24
N ALA A 34 -6.27 20.93 4.93
CA ALA A 34 -6.76 22.12 4.22
C ALA A 34 -8.27 22.35 4.42
N THR A 35 -9.05 21.27 4.38
CA THR A 35 -10.52 21.30 4.46
C THR A 35 -11.05 20.04 5.16
N ARG A 36 -12.32 20.08 5.58
CA ARG A 36 -13.00 18.91 6.14
C ARG A 36 -13.11 17.79 5.08
N GLU A 37 -13.35 18.17 3.83
CA GLU A 37 -13.45 17.28 2.68
C GLU A 37 -12.11 16.60 2.38
N GLY A 38 -11.00 17.35 2.43
CA GLY A 38 -9.64 16.81 2.27
C GLY A 38 -9.29 15.77 3.33
N PHE A 39 -9.68 16.03 4.59
CA PHE A 39 -9.51 15.07 5.69
C PHE A 39 -10.34 13.79 5.46
N GLU A 40 -11.62 13.90 5.10
CA GLU A 40 -12.46 12.73 4.85
C GLU A 40 -12.01 11.94 3.60
N ALA A 41 -11.48 12.62 2.58
CA ALA A 41 -10.88 11.95 1.41
C ALA A 41 -9.66 11.10 1.81
N HIS A 42 -8.81 11.61 2.71
CA HIS A 42 -7.69 10.82 3.26
C HIS A 42 -8.16 9.64 4.10
N ARG A 43 -9.21 9.80 4.92
CA ARG A 43 -9.80 8.68 5.66
C ARG A 43 -10.35 7.59 4.75
N ALA A 44 -11.02 7.97 3.66
CA ALA A 44 -11.50 7.02 2.66
C ALA A 44 -10.34 6.28 1.97
N TRP A 45 -9.23 6.98 1.72
CA TRP A 45 -8.02 6.36 1.20
C TRP A 45 -7.39 5.37 2.18
N GLU A 46 -7.24 5.73 3.46
CA GLU A 46 -6.76 4.83 4.51
C GLU A 46 -7.64 3.57 4.65
N ALA A 47 -8.97 3.72 4.56
CA ALA A 47 -9.89 2.58 4.55
C ALA A 47 -9.67 1.66 3.34
N THR A 48 -9.33 2.24 2.18
CA THR A 48 -9.01 1.49 0.95
C THR A 48 -7.67 0.75 1.09
N LEU A 49 -6.63 1.41 1.62
CA LEU A 49 -5.37 0.75 1.94
C LEU A 49 -5.58 -0.42 2.91
N LYS A 50 -6.40 -0.23 3.94
CA LYS A 50 -6.72 -1.27 4.92
C LYS A 50 -7.45 -2.47 4.30
N SER A 51 -8.20 -2.30 3.21
CA SER A 51 -8.89 -3.42 2.55
C SER A 51 -7.92 -4.42 1.88
N GLY A 52 -6.67 -4.01 1.66
CA GLY A 52 -5.57 -4.90 1.22
C GLY A 52 -4.44 -5.05 2.23
N ASP A 53 -4.62 -4.60 3.47
CA ASP A 53 -3.61 -4.57 4.55
C ASP A 53 -2.32 -3.81 4.18
N TRP A 54 -2.46 -2.73 3.39
CA TRP A 54 -1.34 -1.94 2.86
C TRP A 54 -0.87 -0.81 3.77
N GLY A 55 -1.58 -0.52 4.88
CA GLY A 55 -1.23 0.59 5.78
C GLY A 55 0.04 0.35 6.60
N MET A 56 0.27 -0.89 7.06
CA MET A 56 1.47 -1.30 7.81
C MET A 56 1.89 -2.73 7.41
N VAL A 57 2.51 -2.84 6.23
CA VAL A 57 2.77 -4.14 5.59
C VAL A 57 3.73 -5.06 6.33
N THR A 58 4.64 -4.51 7.14
CA THR A 58 5.64 -5.29 7.90
C THR A 58 5.09 -5.87 9.20
N TRP A 59 3.94 -5.38 9.68
CA TRP A 59 3.33 -5.90 10.90
C TRP A 59 2.84 -7.34 10.70
N PRO A 60 2.87 -8.19 11.74
CA PRO A 60 2.24 -9.50 11.70
C PRO A 60 0.76 -9.44 11.30
N LYS A 61 0.29 -10.49 10.63
CA LYS A 61 -1.10 -10.59 10.14
C LYS A 61 -2.15 -10.51 11.26
N GLU A 62 -1.82 -11.01 12.45
CA GLU A 62 -2.68 -10.93 13.64
C GLU A 62 -2.96 -9.48 14.10
N TYR A 63 -2.11 -8.53 13.70
CA TYR A 63 -2.29 -7.10 13.96
C TYR A 63 -2.79 -6.32 12.71
N GLY A 64 -3.21 -7.03 11.66
CA GLY A 64 -3.74 -6.43 10.43
C GLY A 64 -2.67 -5.90 9.46
N GLY A 65 -1.43 -6.38 9.58
CA GLY A 65 -0.40 -6.19 8.55
C GLY A 65 -0.32 -7.38 7.59
N ARG A 66 0.71 -7.39 6.73
CA ARG A 66 0.94 -8.47 5.75
C ARG A 66 2.09 -9.41 6.14
N GLY A 67 2.84 -9.09 7.19
CA GLY A 67 4.00 -9.85 7.64
C GLY A 67 5.14 -9.86 6.62
N LEU A 68 5.27 -8.79 5.83
CA LEU A 68 6.30 -8.71 4.79
C LEU A 68 7.70 -8.59 5.40
N ASP A 69 8.66 -9.22 4.73
CA ASP A 69 10.07 -9.06 5.06
C ASP A 69 10.64 -7.72 4.56
N LEU A 70 11.93 -7.49 4.85
CA LEU A 70 12.61 -6.25 4.48
C LEU A 70 12.67 -6.01 2.97
N ILE A 71 12.86 -7.06 2.17
CA ILE A 71 12.97 -6.90 0.71
C ILE A 71 11.60 -6.63 0.11
N GLN A 72 10.56 -7.35 0.56
CA GLN A 72 9.19 -7.11 0.15
C GLN A 72 8.69 -5.72 0.54
N TRP A 73 9.12 -5.18 1.69
CA TRP A 73 8.81 -3.80 2.07
C TRP A 73 9.42 -2.74 1.14
N LEU A 74 10.54 -3.07 0.49
CA LEU A 74 11.25 -2.19 -0.45
C LEU A 74 10.77 -2.32 -1.91
N ILE A 75 9.89 -3.28 -2.21
CA ILE A 75 9.32 -3.52 -3.55
C ILE A 75 8.10 -2.63 -3.79
#